data_AF-A0A816S959-F1
#
_entry.id   AF-A0A816S959-F1
#
_cell.length_a   1.000
_cell.length_b   1.000
_cell.length_c   1.000
_cell.angle_alpha   90.00
_cell.angle_beta   90.00
_cell.angle_gamma   90.00
#
_symmetry.space_group_name_H-M   'P 1'
#
loop_
_entity.id
_entity.type
_entity.pdbx_description
1 polymer ?
#
loop_
_entity_poly.entity_id
_entity_poly.type
_entity_poly.pdbx_seq_one_letter_code
_entity_poly.pdbx_strand_id
1 'polypeptide(L)' 'MANITEEQLQKEFRRLDKDDSKFITVDELRQYYLPMQEMLGISNALAEQEILGFMKRFDDDGNRKISFEEFKKFLSKS' A
#
# COMPACT_ATOMS: atom_id res chain seq x y z
N MET A 1 -2.42 -20.99 -1.68
CA MET A 1 -1.59 -19.94 -1.05
C MET A 1 -0.89 -19.22 -2.18
N ALA A 2 -1.13 -17.92 -2.34
CA ALA A 2 -0.59 -17.17 -3.47
C ALA A 2 0.91 -16.92 -3.24
N ASN A 3 1.77 -17.69 -3.90
CA ASN A 3 3.19 -17.36 -4.01
C ASN A 3 3.32 -16.16 -4.95
N ILE A 4 3.10 -14.95 -4.42
CA ILE A 4 3.40 -13.73 -5.16
C ILE A 4 4.91 -13.69 -5.34
N THR A 5 5.38 -13.76 -6.59
CA THR A 5 6.81 -13.73 -6.88
C THR A 5 7.38 -12.34 -6.63
N GLU A 6 8.70 -12.26 -6.39
CA GLU A 6 9.38 -10.99 -6.17
C GLU A 6 9.15 -10.00 -7.33
N GLU A 7 9.03 -10.51 -8.56
CA GLU A 7 8.68 -9.70 -9.74
C GLU A 7 7.24 -9.14 -9.67
N GLN A 8 6.26 -9.91 -9.20
CA GLN A 8 4.89 -9.41 -9.04
C GLN A 8 4.80 -8.39 -7.92
N LEU A 9 5.45 -8.67 -6.78
CA LEU A 9 5.63 -7.73 -5.69
C LEU A 9 6.23 -6.42 -6.18
N GLN A 10 7.32 -6.48 -6.95
CA GLN A 10 8.01 -5.29 -7.44
C GLN A 10 7.18 -4.52 -8.49
N LYS A 11 6.37 -5.21 -9.30
CA LYS A 11 5.43 -4.57 -10.25
C LYS A 11 4.31 -3.83 -9.53
N GLU A 12 3.68 -4.47 -8.54
CA GLU A 12 2.63 -3.81 -7.75
C GLU A 12 3.21 -2.69 -6.89
N PHE A 13 4.42 -2.87 -6.35
CA PHE A 13 5.12 -1.84 -5.59
C PHE A 13 5.43 -0.61 -6.45
N ARG A 14 6.01 -0.78 -7.65
CA ARG A 14 6.24 0.34 -8.60
C ARG A 14 4.96 0.99 -9.11
N ARG A 15 3.84 0.27 -9.13
CA ARG A 15 2.56 0.85 -9.51
C ARG A 15 2.04 1.81 -8.44
N LEU A 16 2.38 1.56 -7.18
CA LEU A 16 2.01 2.36 -6.02
C LEU A 16 3.04 3.49 -5.74
N ASP A 17 4.33 3.18 -5.84
CA ASP A 17 5.46 4.10 -5.68
C ASP A 17 5.61 4.98 -6.94
N LYS A 18 4.99 6.16 -6.90
CA LYS A 18 4.95 7.12 -8.01
C LYS A 18 6.26 7.89 -8.14
N ASP A 19 6.98 8.04 -7.03
CA ASP A 19 8.23 8.79 -6.91
C ASP A 19 9.47 7.91 -7.19
N ASP A 20 9.29 6.59 -7.35
CA ASP A 20 10.40 5.59 -7.36
C ASP A 20 11.29 5.73 -6.13
N SER A 21 10.69 6.13 -5.00
CA SER A 21 11.35 6.37 -3.72
C SER A 21 11.83 5.07 -3.06
N LYS A 22 11.32 3.92 -3.54
CA LYS A 22 11.40 2.59 -2.95
C LYS A 22 10.63 2.43 -1.63
N PHE A 23 9.77 3.39 -1.32
CA PHE A 23 8.86 3.37 -0.19
C PHE A 23 7.47 3.79 -0.66
N ILE A 24 6.43 3.12 -0.17
CA ILE A 24 5.06 3.57 -0.40
C ILE A 24 4.67 4.44 0.78
N THR A 25 4.52 5.72 0.54
CA THR A 25 4.06 6.68 1.55
C THR A 25 2.54 6.65 1.69
N VAL A 26 2.03 7.14 2.83
CA VAL A 26 0.58 7.34 3.04
C VAL A 26 -0.02 8.20 1.93
N ASP A 27 0.71 9.22 1.49
CA ASP A 27 0.27 10.12 0.41
C ASP A 27 0.14 9.37 -0.92
N GLU A 28 1.06 8.48 -1.26
CA GLU A 28 0.99 7.69 -2.50
C GLU A 28 -0.14 6.66 -2.46
N LEU A 29 -0.29 5.96 -1.34
CA LEU A 29 -1.44 5.06 -1.10
C LEU A 29 -2.76 5.82 -1.24
N ARG A 30 -2.83 7.02 -0.66
CA ARG A 30 -3.99 7.91 -0.75
C ARG A 30 -4.24 8.35 -2.19
N GLN A 31 -3.21 8.80 -2.91
CA GLN A 31 -3.35 9.19 -4.32
C GLN A 31 -3.76 8.04 -5.24
N TYR A 32 -3.42 6.80 -4.90
CA TYR A 32 -3.89 5.62 -5.61
C TYR A 32 -5.34 5.26 -5.27
N TYR A 33 -5.70 5.25 -3.97
CA TYR A 33 -7.02 4.82 -3.51
C TYR A 33 -8.12 5.87 -3.71
N LEU A 34 -7.81 7.17 -3.54
CA LEU A 34 -8.80 8.26 -3.69
C LEU A 34 -9.50 8.26 -5.06
N PRO A 35 -8.81 8.23 -6.21
CA PRO A 35 -9.51 8.19 -7.50
C PRO A 35 -10.27 6.88 -7.72
N MET A 36 -9.81 5.77 -7.12
CA MET A 36 -10.49 4.48 -7.19
C MET A 36 -11.77 4.46 -6.32
N GLN A 37 -11.79 5.22 -5.22
CA GLN A 37 -12.95 5.33 -4.33
C GLN A 37 -14.16 5.94 -5.03
N GLU A 38 -13.95 6.97 -5.87
CA GLU A 38 -15.02 7.67 -6.58
C GLU A 38 -15.66 6.73 -7.60
N MET A 39 -14.84 5.90 -8.25
CA MET A 39 -15.30 4.88 -9.19
C MET A 39 -16.07 3.75 -8.51
N LEU A 40 -15.70 3.40 -7.26
CA LEU A 40 -16.33 2.33 -6.48
C LEU A 40 -17.48 2.82 -5.59
N GLY A 41 -17.75 4.12 -5.54
CA GLY A 41 -18.79 4.72 -4.68
C GLY A 41 -18.47 4.64 -3.18
N ILE A 42 -17.19 4.51 -2.81
CA ILE A 42 -16.75 4.45 -1.42
C ILE A 42 -16.68 5.88 -0.86
N SER A 43 -17.31 6.11 0.29
CA SER A 43 -17.29 7.43 0.94
C SER A 43 -15.88 7.81 1.39
N ASN A 44 -15.47 9.06 1.13
CA ASN A 44 -14.12 9.57 1.39
C ASN A 44 -13.65 9.38 2.85
N ALA A 45 -14.57 9.49 3.81
CA ALA A 45 -14.28 9.27 5.22
C ALA A 45 -13.90 7.82 5.55
N LEU A 46 -14.47 6.85 4.82
CA LEU A 46 -14.18 5.42 5.02
C LEU A 46 -12.81 5.07 4.40
N ALA A 47 -12.52 5.60 3.22
CA ALA A 47 -11.26 5.34 2.52
C ALA A 47 -10.04 5.84 3.31
N GLU A 48 -10.09 7.03 3.90
CA GLU A 48 -8.98 7.53 4.74
C GLU A 48 -8.75 6.66 5.97
N GLN A 49 -9.80 6.19 6.64
CA GLN A 49 -9.65 5.30 7.79
C GLN A 49 -9.09 3.94 7.40
N GLU A 50 -9.52 3.39 6.27
CA GLU A 50 -8.99 2.14 5.74
C GLU A 50 -7.51 2.29 5.36
N ILE A 51 -7.12 3.38 4.66
CA ILE A 51 -5.72 3.64 4.32
C ILE A 51 -4.86 3.77 5.58
N LEU A 52 -5.31 4.52 6.59
CA LEU A 52 -4.57 4.67 7.85
C LEU A 52 -4.48 3.34 8.63
N GLY A 53 -5.55 2.55 8.62
CA GLY A 53 -5.58 1.22 9.23
C GLY A 53 -4.67 0.22 8.53
N PHE A 54 -4.65 0.26 7.19
CA PHE A 54 -3.75 -0.55 6.36
C PHE A 54 -2.31 -0.12 6.60
N MET A 55 -2.04 1.18 6.57
CA MET A 55 -0.73 1.73 6.86
C MET A 55 -0.20 1.22 8.20
N LYS A 56 -0.98 1.39 9.28
CA LYS A 56 -0.58 0.98 10.62
C LYS A 56 -0.39 -0.53 10.77
N ARG A 57 -0.99 -1.34 9.90
CA ARG A 57 -0.81 -2.80 9.88
C ARG A 57 0.43 -3.24 9.11
N PHE A 58 0.88 -2.45 8.14
CA PHE A 58 2.04 -2.75 7.30
C PHE A 58 3.33 -2.08 7.78
N ASP A 59 3.21 -0.87 8.33
CA ASP A 59 4.27 -0.06 8.94
C ASP A 59 4.64 -0.63 10.32
N ASP A 60 5.59 -1.57 10.33
CA ASP A 60 6.07 -2.26 11.53
C ASP A 60 7.08 -1.39 12.29
N ASP A 61 7.83 -0.55 11.58
CA ASP A 61 8.82 0.35 12.16
C ASP A 61 8.27 1.74 12.54
N GLY A 62 7.05 2.06 12.13
CA GLY A 62 6.35 3.29 12.52
C GLY A 62 6.86 4.54 11.80
N ASN A 63 7.54 4.40 10.66
CA ASN A 63 8.09 5.52 9.90
C ASN A 63 7.06 6.18 8.98
N ARG A 64 5.81 5.69 8.96
CA ARG A 64 4.71 6.14 8.10
C ARG A 64 5.00 5.95 6.61
N LYS A 65 5.80 4.95 6.27
CA LYS A 65 6.14 4.49 4.91
C LYS A 65 6.12 2.96 4.92
N ILE A 66 5.85 2.34 3.77
CA ILE A 66 5.94 0.89 3.61
C ILE A 66 7.14 0.62 2.73
N SER A 67 8.18 0.03 3.31
CA SER A 67 9.33 -0.46 2.56
C SER A 67 8.99 -1.72 1.75
N PHE A 68 9.77 -2.01 0.71
CA PHE A 68 9.62 -3.23 -0.07
C PHE A 68 9.68 -4.49 0.82
N GLU A 69 10.52 -4.48 1.87
CA GLU A 69 10.63 -5.58 2.82
C GLU A 69 9.36 -5.76 3.66
N GLU A 70 8.76 -4.68 4.16
CA GLU A 70 7.50 -4.74 4.92
C GLU A 70 6.34 -5.22 4.06
N PHE A 71 6.25 -4.74 2.82
CA PHE A 71 5.25 -5.17 1.86
C PHE A 71 5.38 -6.67 1.54
N LYS A 72 6.61 -7.14 1.30
CA LYS A 72 6.94 -8.56 1.09
C LYS A 72 6.63 -9.40 2.33
N LYS A 73 7.02 -8.93 3.53
CA LYS A 73 6.79 -9.60 4.81
C LYS A 73 5.29 -9.77 5.07
N PHE A 74 4.47 -8.78 4.76
CA PHE A 74 3.02 -8.87 4.89
C PHE A 74 2.42 -9.90 3.92
N LEU A 75 2.77 -9.82 2.64
CA LEU A 75 2.23 -10.72 1.61
C LEU A 75 2.72 -12.17 1.76
N SER A 76 3.91 -12.38 2.33
CA SER A 76 4.46 -13.70 2.63
C SER A 76 3.92 -14.34 3.91
N LYS A 77 3.16 -13.60 4.75
CA LYS A 77 2.72 -14.08 6.07
C LYS A 77 1.44 -14.94 6.06
N SER A 78 1.07 -15.56 4.94
CA SER A 78 -0.22 -16.29 4.76
C SER A 78 -0.06 -17.62 4.03
#